data_AF-A0AAN4S969-F1
#
_entry.id   AF-A0AAN4S969-F1
#
_cell.length_a   1.000
_cell.length_b   1.000
_cell.length_c   1.000
_cell.angle_alpha   90.00
_cell.angle_beta   90.00
_cell.angle_gamma   90.00
#
_symmetry.space_group_name_H-M   'P 1'
#
loop_
_entity.id
_entity.type
_entity.pdbx_description
1 polymer ?
#
loop_
_entity_poly.entity_id
_entity_poly.type
_entity_poly.pdbx_seq_one_letter_code
_entity_poly.pdbx_strand_id
1 'polypeptide(L)'
;MTSLIIDGTNTIMDAVGDQPTERVITLQNNSVNDITEPFSQVRVQAGQKVTFTLIGDEAYKQLQDNLDQINGLKGNVIQIVPSEPQEPSEPDGTV
;
A
#
# COMPACT_ATOMS: atom_id res chain seq x y z
N MET A 1 -13.64 -9.20 6.42
CA MET A 1 -12.80 -8.00 6.22
C MET A 1 -12.50 -7.92 4.74
N THR A 2 -12.89 -6.84 4.08
CA THR A 2 -12.66 -6.69 2.63
C THR A 2 -11.22 -6.24 2.43
N SER A 3 -10.33 -7.17 2.09
CA SER A 3 -8.96 -6.84 1.69
C SER A 3 -9.01 -6.08 0.37
N LEU A 4 -8.55 -4.84 0.34
CA LEU A 4 -8.47 -4.07 -0.91
C LEU A 4 -7.34 -4.67 -1.76
N ILE A 5 -7.68 -5.11 -2.98
CA ILE A 5 -6.72 -5.62 -3.96
C ILE A 5 -6.67 -4.61 -5.10
N ILE A 6 -5.45 -4.16 -5.41
CA ILE A 6 -5.19 -3.16 -6.44
C ILE A 6 -4.34 -3.84 -7.50
N ASP A 7 -4.98 -4.08 -8.64
CA ASP A 7 -4.28 -4.60 -9.80
C ASP A 7 -3.59 -3.44 -10.52
N GLY A 8 -2.26 -3.37 -10.35
CA GLY A 8 -1.44 -2.39 -11.03
C GLY A 8 -0.88 -2.91 -12.36
N THR A 9 -1.19 -4.16 -12.74
CA THR A 9 -0.82 -4.70 -14.04
C THR A 9 -1.70 -4.07 -15.11
N ASN A 10 -1.06 -3.38 -16.06
CA ASN A 10 -1.73 -2.85 -17.25
C ASN A 10 -1.45 -3.77 -18.44
N THR A 11 -2.31 -3.75 -19.47
CA THR A 11 -2.09 -4.50 -20.73
C THR A 11 -0.73 -4.22 -21.37
N ILE A 12 -0.15 -3.05 -21.10
CA ILE A 12 1.18 -2.65 -21.57
C ILE A 12 2.30 -3.31 -20.74
N MET A 13 2.09 -3.51 -19.43
CA MET A 13 3.04 -4.17 -18.53
C MET A 13 3.08 -5.69 -18.75
N ASP A 14 1.93 -6.29 -19.03
CA ASP A 14 1.84 -7.69 -19.46
C ASP A 14 2.62 -7.94 -20.77
N ALA A 15 2.55 -6.98 -21.71
CA ALA A 15 3.25 -7.05 -22.99
C ALA A 15 4.79 -6.92 -22.89
N VAL A 16 5.32 -6.35 -21.79
CA VAL A 16 6.78 -6.27 -21.53
C VAL A 16 7.28 -7.39 -20.61
N GLY A 17 6.40 -8.33 -20.21
CA GLY A 17 6.75 -9.49 -19.40
C GLY A 17 6.84 -9.19 -17.90
N ASP A 18 6.15 -8.15 -17.40
CA ASP A 18 6.07 -7.92 -15.97
C ASP A 18 5.32 -9.06 -15.28
N GLN A 19 5.89 -9.56 -14.19
CA GLN A 19 5.27 -10.64 -13.43
C GLN A 19 4.18 -10.03 -12.53
N PRO A 20 2.97 -10.60 -12.48
CA PRO A 20 1.93 -10.20 -11.53
C PRO A 20 2.33 -10.62 -10.11
N THR A 21 3.26 -9.89 -9.51
CA THR A 21 3.74 -10.13 -8.15
C THR A 21 2.77 -9.51 -7.15
N GLU A 22 2.13 -10.32 -6.32
CA GLU A 22 1.30 -9.83 -5.22
C GLU A 22 2.17 -9.40 -4.03
N ARG A 23 1.96 -8.17 -3.55
CA ARG A 23 2.66 -7.59 -2.39
C ARG A 23 1.67 -6.94 -1.44
N VAL A 24 1.76 -7.25 -0.15
CA VAL A 24 0.96 -6.58 0.86
C VAL A 24 1.67 -5.30 1.28
N ILE A 25 1.03 -4.16 1.05
CA ILE A 25 1.54 -2.82 1.34
C ILE A 25 0.73 -2.20 2.46
N THR A 26 1.39 -1.63 3.46
CA THR A 26 0.75 -0.80 4.49
C THR A 26 1.24 0.63 4.36
N LEU A 27 0.34 1.55 4.02
CA LEU A 27 0.62 2.98 4.00
C LEU A 27 0.25 3.60 5.34
N GLN A 28 1.17 4.37 5.92
CA GLN A 28 0.94 5.16 7.12
C GLN A 28 0.97 6.65 6.77
N ASN A 29 -0.13 7.34 7.09
CA ASN A 29 -0.20 8.79 7.00
C ASN A 29 0.18 9.41 8.36
N ASN A 30 1.28 10.13 8.39
CA ASN A 30 1.80 10.84 9.57
C ASN A 30 1.42 12.33 9.57
N SER A 31 0.67 12.78 8.56
CA SER A 31 0.13 14.13 8.49
C SER A 31 -1.09 14.32 9.37
N VAL A 32 -1.43 15.60 9.57
CA VAL A 32 -2.70 16.06 10.14
C VAL A 32 -3.82 16.15 9.11
N ASN A 33 -3.52 15.95 7.82
CA ASN A 33 -4.49 15.96 6.73
C ASN A 33 -4.61 14.58 6.09
N ASP A 34 -5.78 14.28 5.53
CA ASP A 34 -5.98 13.08 4.73
C ASP A 34 -5.13 13.13 3.47
N ILE A 35 -4.54 11.99 3.12
CA ILE A 35 -3.73 11.82 1.91
C ILE A 35 -4.41 10.79 1.04
N THR A 36 -4.62 11.15 -0.23
CA THR A 36 -5.06 10.20 -1.24
C THR A 36 -3.87 9.90 -2.14
N GLU A 37 -3.51 8.64 -2.25
CA GLU A 37 -2.42 8.22 -3.12
C GLU A 37 -2.91 8.20 -4.57
N PRO A 38 -2.27 8.94 -5.49
CA PRO A 38 -2.81 9.20 -6.82
C PRO A 38 -2.85 7.98 -7.76
N PHE A 39 -2.00 6.98 -7.57
CA PHE A 39 -1.98 5.77 -8.40
C PHE A 39 -3.05 4.76 -7.97
N SER A 40 -3.00 4.34 -6.71
CA SER A 40 -3.90 3.38 -6.06
C SER A 40 -5.26 3.96 -5.69
N GLN A 41 -5.39 5.30 -5.68
CA GLN A 41 -6.57 6.04 -5.21
C GLN A 41 -6.92 5.73 -3.74
N VAL A 42 -5.97 5.15 -2.98
CA VAL A 42 -6.17 4.82 -1.58
C VAL A 42 -6.14 6.09 -0.75
N ARG A 43 -7.24 6.36 -0.05
CA ARG A 43 -7.32 7.44 0.94
C ARG A 43 -6.85 6.91 2.29
N VAL A 44 -5.73 7.45 2.77
CA VAL A 44 -5.19 7.21 4.11
C VAL A 44 -5.52 8.43 4.97
N GLN A 45 -6.38 8.23 5.98
CA GLN A 45 -6.77 9.30 6.89
C GLN A 45 -5.59 9.77 7.74
N ALA A 46 -5.63 11.03 8.20
CA ALA A 46 -4.61 11.59 9.09
C ALA A 46 -4.33 10.68 10.30
N GLY A 47 -3.06 10.33 10.52
CA GLY A 47 -2.63 9.46 11.64
C GLY A 47 -3.05 7.99 11.54
N GLN A 48 -3.62 7.55 10.40
CA GLN A 48 -4.08 6.18 10.20
C GLN A 48 -3.15 5.38 9.30
N LYS A 49 -3.32 4.05 9.35
CA LYS A 49 -2.68 3.10 8.44
C LYS A 49 -3.75 2.45 7.56
N VAL A 50 -3.41 2.18 6.30
CA VAL A 50 -4.25 1.38 5.40
C VAL A 50 -3.39 0.29 4.78
N THR A 51 -3.85 -0.95 4.87
CA THR A 51 -3.21 -2.12 4.28
C THR A 51 -3.99 -2.59 3.06
N PHE A 52 -3.30 -2.82 1.94
CA PHE A 52 -3.88 -3.34 0.71
C PHE A 52 -2.87 -4.25 0.00
N THR A 53 -3.39 -5.13 -0.87
CA THR A 53 -2.55 -5.95 -1.75
C THR A 53 -2.37 -5.23 -3.07
N LEU A 54 -1.12 -5.06 -3.50
CA LEU A 54 -0.75 -4.50 -4.79
C LEU A 54 -0.19 -5.60 -5.69
N ILE A 55 -0.69 -5.70 -6.91
CA ILE A 55 -0.23 -6.67 -7.92
C ILE A 55 0.60 -5.94 -8.98
N GLY A 56 1.82 -6.45 -9.23
CA GLY A 56 2.75 -5.94 -10.23
C GLY A 56 3.97 -5.24 -9.63
N ASP A 57 5.15 -5.54 -10.15
CA ASP A 57 6.41 -5.00 -9.64
C ASP A 57 6.61 -3.54 -10.09
N GLU A 58 6.23 -3.22 -11.33
CA GLU A 58 6.26 -1.86 -11.83
C GLU A 58 5.21 -0.96 -11.16
N ALA A 59 4.06 -1.53 -10.79
CA ALA A 59 3.06 -0.83 -9.99
C ALA A 59 3.60 -0.44 -8.61
N TYR A 60 4.37 -1.34 -7.98
CA TYR A 60 5.04 -1.07 -6.71
C TYR A 60 6.09 0.04 -6.82
N LYS A 61 6.81 0.14 -7.95
CA LYS A 61 7.72 1.27 -8.21
C LYS A 61 6.95 2.58 -8.37
N GLN A 62 5.89 2.61 -9.18
CA GLN A 62 5.07 3.81 -9.37
C GLN A 62 4.49 4.31 -8.05
N LEU A 63 4.03 3.38 -7.19
CA LEU A 63 3.58 3.72 -5.85
C LEU A 63 4.70 4.43 -5.06
N GLN A 64 5.91 3.88 -5.03
CA GLN A 64 7.04 4.49 -4.32
C GLN A 64 7.40 5.88 -4.89
N ASP A 65 7.46 6.02 -6.21
CA ASP A 65 7.71 7.30 -6.88
C ASP A 65 6.66 8.36 -6.51
N ASN A 66 5.39 7.97 -6.41
CA ASN A 66 4.32 8.88 -5.99
C ASN A 66 4.45 9.28 -4.52
N LEU A 67 4.79 8.35 -3.64
CA LEU A 67 5.01 8.65 -2.23
C LEU A 67 6.19 9.61 -2.06
N ASP A 68 7.27 9.42 -2.82
CA ASP A 68 8.43 10.33 -2.83
C ASP A 68 8.03 11.73 -3.29
N GLN A 69 7.25 11.84 -4.38
CA GLN A 69 6.71 13.12 -4.85
C GLN A 69 5.82 13.81 -3.81
N ILE A 70 4.90 13.07 -3.18
CA ILE A 70 4.05 13.62 -2.11
C ILE A 70 4.92 14.12 -0.95
N ASN A 71 5.93 13.35 -0.57
CA ASN A 71 6.84 13.68 0.52
C ASN A 71 7.74 14.87 0.20
N GLY A 72 8.20 15.00 -1.05
CA GLY A 72 8.96 16.15 -1.53
C GLY A 72 8.14 17.45 -1.50
N LEU A 73 6.81 17.35 -1.70
CA LEU A 73 5.91 18.51 -1.66
C LEU A 73 5.40 18.85 -0.25
N LYS A 74 5.14 17.84 0.60
CA LYS A 74 4.45 18.02 1.89
C LYS A 74 5.32 17.75 3.12
N GLY A 75 6.56 17.28 2.94
CA GLY A 75 7.52 17.04 4.02
C GLY A 75 7.33 15.70 4.73
N ASN A 76 7.69 14.58 4.07
CA ASN A 76 7.72 13.22 4.64
C ASN A 76 6.45 12.84 5.43
N VAL A 77 5.29 13.01 4.79
CA VAL A 77 3.97 12.87 5.41
C VAL A 77 3.39 11.46 5.27
N ILE A 78 3.82 10.69 4.28
CA ILE A 78 3.31 9.34 4.02
C ILE A 78 4.47 8.37 3.83
N GLN A 79 4.35 7.15 4.36
CA GLN A 79 5.40 6.15 4.22
C GLN A 79 4.82 4.74 4.16
N ILE A 80 5.56 3.85 3.47
CA ILE A 80 5.29 2.41 3.52
C ILE A 80 5.90 1.90 4.83
N VAL A 81 5.08 1.28 5.66
CA VAL A 81 5.53 0.61 6.88
C VAL A 81 5.42 -0.90 6.72
N PRO A 82 6.25 -1.68 7.42
CA PRO A 82 6.05 -3.11 7.51
C PRO A 82 4.65 -3.37 8.04
N SER A 83 3.87 -4.17 7.31
CA SER A 83 2.66 -4.76 7.87
C SER A 83 3.10 -5.55 9.10
N GLU A 84 2.55 -5.23 10.27
CA GLU A 84 2.83 -5.98 11.49
C GLU A 84 2.56 -7.47 11.19
N PRO A 85 3.47 -8.39 11.60
CA PRO A 85 3.18 -9.81 11.53
C PRO A 85 1.84 -10.01 12.24
N GLN A 86 0.87 -10.57 11.54
CA GLN A 86 -0.34 -11.04 12.21
C GLN A 86 0.13 -12.11 13.19
N GLU A 87 0.23 -11.77 14.48
CA GLU A 87 0.43 -12.78 15.51
C GLU A 87 -0.69 -13.81 15.30
N PRO A 88 -0.35 -15.09 15.04
CA PRO A 88 -1.37 -16.11 14.90
C PRO A 88 -2.19 -16.06 16.17
N SER A 89 -3.48 -15.73 16.06
CA SER A 89 -4.40 -15.72 17.18
C SER A 89 -4.31 -17.11 17.82
N GLU A 90 -3.68 -17.21 18.98
CA GLU A 90 -3.69 -18.44 19.75
C GLU A 90 -5.16 -18.81 19.93
N PRO A 91 -5.59 -20.03 19.56
CA PRO A 91 -6.94 -20.44 19.88
C PRO A 91 -7.04 -20.41 21.39
N ASP A 92 -7.98 -19.61 21.91
CA ASP A 92 -8.37 -19.59 23.32
C ASP A 92 -8.86 -21.00 23.68
N GLY A 93 -7.91 -21.83 24.06
CA GLY A 93 -8.11 -23.20 24.48
C GLY A 93 -8.58 -23.20 25.91
N THR A 94 -9.81 -22.78 26.14
CA THR A 94 -10.52 -23.08 27.38
C THR A 94 -10.88 -24.58 27.36
N VAL A 95 -10.23 -25.38 28.20
CA VAL A 95 -10.72 -26.69 28.68
C VAL A 95 -10.52 -26.83 30.18
#